data_AF-A0A821HGM2-F1
#
_entry.id   AF-A0A821HGM2-F1
#
_cell.length_a   1.000
_cell.length_b   1.000
_cell.length_c   1.000
_cell.angle_alpha   90.00
_cell.angle_beta   90.00
_cell.angle_gamma   90.00
#
_symmetry.space_group_name_H-M   'P 1'
#
loop_
_entity.id
_entity.type
_entity.pdbx_description
1 polymer ?
#
loop_
_entity_poly.entity_id
_entity_poly.type
_entity_poly.pdbx_seq_one_letter_code
_entity_poly.pdbx_strand_id
1 'polypeptide(L)'
;MCLRLYLNGDGDVRDTHMSLFLVIMRGKYDAILYWPFSYQVSFCLMDQSPLNNNRRHITALFEPDIRSDCFQQPVYSMNHGYGIKDFMSLMEFEQNKSLYVIDDIMFIEAKINFFSERPAMSSISHTVGSPNDEEYVDTIGEDFTNIN
;
A
#
# COMPACT_ATOMS: atom_id res chain seq x y z
N MET A 1 10.22 -6.85 -5.49
CA MET A 1 8.97 -6.93 -4.71
C MET A 1 8.90 -8.30 -4.06
N CYS A 2 8.27 -8.41 -2.89
CA CYS A 2 7.90 -9.69 -2.28
C CYS A 2 6.54 -9.59 -1.60
N LEU A 3 5.99 -10.75 -1.22
CA LEU A 3 4.80 -10.83 -0.39
C LEU A 3 5.19 -11.18 1.05
N ARG A 4 4.43 -10.67 2.00
CA ARG A 4 4.50 -11.05 3.41
C ARG A 4 3.14 -11.53 3.87
N LEU A 5 3.07 -12.79 4.26
CA LEU A 5 1.85 -13.45 4.74
C LEU A 5 1.98 -13.73 6.24
N TYR A 6 0.97 -13.34 6.99
CA TYR A 6 0.80 -13.70 8.40
C TYR A 6 -0.40 -14.62 8.50
N LEU A 7 -0.14 -15.92 8.63
CA LEU A 7 -1.18 -16.96 8.70
C LEU A 7 -2.08 -16.83 9.93
N ASN A 8 -1.65 -16.11 10.96
CA ASN A 8 -2.42 -15.88 12.17
C ASN A 8 -2.69 -14.38 12.42
N GLY A 9 -2.61 -13.59 11.35
CA GLY A 9 -2.90 -12.16 11.37
C GLY A 9 -1.77 -11.27 11.89
N ASP A 10 -1.88 -9.98 11.57
CA ASP A 10 -0.99 -8.93 12.02
C ASP A 10 -1.74 -7.83 12.77
N GLY A 11 -1.09 -7.26 13.80
CA GLY A 11 -1.67 -6.18 14.61
C GLY A 11 -2.97 -6.55 15.32
N ASP A 12 -4.00 -5.75 15.08
CA ASP A 12 -5.32 -5.76 15.71
C ASP A 12 -6.24 -6.90 15.25
N VAL A 13 -5.90 -7.59 14.16
CA VAL A 13 -6.66 -8.73 13.63
C VAL A 13 -5.95 -10.07 13.86
N ARG A 14 -4.92 -10.10 14.71
CA ARG A 14 -4.26 -11.34 15.13
C ARG A 14 -5.28 -12.33 15.68
N ASP A 15 -5.03 -13.62 15.46
CA ASP A 15 -5.87 -14.74 15.88
C ASP A 15 -7.29 -14.79 15.26
N THR A 16 -7.63 -13.84 14.37
CA THR A 16 -8.96 -13.77 13.74
C THR A 16 -8.93 -13.81 12.21
N HIS A 17 -7.87 -13.27 11.59
CA HIS A 17 -7.72 -13.21 10.13
C HIS A 17 -6.29 -13.60 9.71
N MET A 18 -6.12 -14.05 8.47
CA MET A 18 -4.84 -14.01 7.76
C MET A 18 -4.62 -12.61 7.20
N SER A 19 -3.39 -12.11 7.28
CA SER A 19 -3.01 -10.80 6.73
C SER A 19 -1.98 -10.96 5.60
N LEU A 20 -2.18 -10.27 4.49
CA LEU A 20 -1.32 -10.36 3.32
C LEU A 20 -0.87 -8.97 2.85
N PHE A 21 0.43 -8.81 2.66
CA PHE A 21 1.07 -7.53 2.33
C PHE A 21 1.99 -7.65 1.12
N LEU A 22 2.01 -6.60 0.29
CA LEU A 22 3.01 -6.38 -0.74
C LEU A 22 4.13 -5.52 -0.14
N VAL A 23 5.36 -5.89 -0.44
CA VAL A 23 6.55 -5.14 -0.06
C VAL A 23 7.32 -4.76 -1.32
N ILE A 24 7.48 -3.45 -1.55
CA ILE A 24 8.39 -2.95 -2.59
C ILE A 24 9.82 -3.14 -2.09
N MET A 25 10.66 -3.78 -2.93
CA MET A 25 12.06 -4.04 -2.64
C MET A 25 12.91 -3.26 -3.61
N ARG A 26 14.09 -2.83 -3.17
CA ARG A 26 15.06 -2.16 -4.03
C ARG A 26 15.48 -3.06 -5.18
N GLY A 27 15.33 -2.56 -6.39
CA GLY A 27 15.71 -3.22 -7.63
C GLY A 27 16.96 -2.62 -8.25
N LYS A 28 17.62 -3.38 -9.12
CA LYS A 28 18.78 -2.92 -9.90
C LYS A 28 18.42 -1.78 -10.87
N TYR A 29 17.16 -1.70 -11.27
CA TYR A 29 16.67 -0.80 -12.32
C TYR A 29 15.78 0.33 -11.79
N ASP A 30 15.77 0.57 -10.47
CA ASP A 30 14.87 1.56 -9.85
C ASP A 30 15.05 2.98 -10.41
N ALA A 31 16.24 3.33 -10.90
CA ALA A 31 16.55 4.63 -11.49
C ALA A 31 15.80 4.92 -12.82
N ILE A 32 15.31 3.89 -13.50
CA ILE A 32 14.56 4.03 -14.77
C ILE A 32 13.08 3.65 -14.63
N LEU A 33 12.63 3.32 -13.42
CA LEU A 33 11.23 3.03 -13.11
C LEU A 33 10.51 4.32 -12.68
N TYR A 34 9.20 4.36 -12.92
CA TYR A 34 8.37 5.45 -12.44
C TYR A 34 8.09 5.30 -10.94
N TRP A 35 8.13 6.43 -10.23
CA TRP A 35 7.85 6.52 -8.81
C TRP A 35 6.86 7.67 -8.52
N PRO A 36 6.02 7.53 -7.49
CA PRO A 36 5.81 6.34 -6.66
C PRO A 36 5.14 5.18 -7.43
N PHE A 37 5.24 3.96 -6.90
CA PHE A 37 4.53 2.79 -7.43
C PHE A 37 3.02 3.01 -7.31
N SER A 38 2.30 3.00 -8.44
CA SER A 38 0.88 3.38 -8.52
C SER A 38 0.02 2.39 -9.32
N TYR A 39 0.51 1.17 -9.53
CA TYR A 39 -0.23 0.15 -10.26
C TYR A 39 -1.15 -0.62 -9.31
N GLN A 40 -2.41 -0.81 -9.73
CA GLN A 40 -3.38 -1.62 -9.01
C GLN A 40 -2.83 -3.02 -8.71
N VAL A 41 -3.08 -3.50 -7.50
CA VAL A 41 -2.65 -4.82 -7.04
C VAL A 41 -3.87 -5.64 -6.64
N SER A 42 -3.91 -6.89 -7.09
CA SER A 42 -4.89 -7.88 -6.64
C SER A 42 -4.17 -9.05 -5.98
N PHE A 43 -4.54 -9.34 -4.74
CA PHE A 43 -4.19 -10.56 -4.02
C PHE A 43 -5.25 -11.63 -4.24
N CYS A 44 -4.79 -12.88 -4.24
CA CYS A 44 -5.64 -14.03 -4.49
C CYS A 44 -5.15 -15.24 -3.66
N LEU A 45 -6.05 -15.81 -2.84
CA LEU A 45 -5.89 -17.15 -2.27
C LEU A 45 -6.61 -18.14 -3.18
N MET A 46 -5.85 -19.10 -3.70
CA MET A 46 -6.35 -19.97 -4.75
C MET A 46 -7.20 -21.11 -4.18
N ASP A 47 -8.50 -21.12 -4.51
CA ASP A 47 -9.30 -22.35 -4.51
C ASP A 47 -8.68 -23.40 -5.46
N GLN A 48 -8.34 -24.54 -4.88
CA GLN A 48 -7.66 -25.67 -5.52
C GLN A 48 -8.63 -26.77 -5.97
N SER A 49 -9.94 -26.52 -5.93
CA SER A 49 -10.95 -27.45 -6.42
C SER A 49 -10.62 -27.91 -7.86
N PRO A 50 -10.91 -29.18 -8.21
CA PRO A 50 -10.75 -29.68 -9.58
C PRO A 50 -11.45 -28.79 -10.61
N LEU A 51 -11.03 -28.86 -11.88
CA LEU A 51 -11.53 -28.00 -12.96
C LEU A 51 -13.03 -28.26 -13.25
N ASN A 52 -13.92 -27.63 -12.48
CA ASN A 52 -15.34 -27.54 -12.74
C ASN A 52 -15.85 -26.11 -12.50
N ASN A 53 -15.28 -25.12 -13.22
CA ASN A 53 -15.73 -23.71 -13.39
C ASN A 53 -16.19 -22.89 -12.16
N ASN A 54 -16.16 -23.44 -10.95
CA ASN A 54 -16.73 -22.85 -9.74
C ASN A 54 -15.65 -22.59 -8.68
N ARG A 55 -14.38 -22.44 -9.09
CA ARG A 55 -13.32 -22.03 -8.17
C ARG A 55 -13.66 -20.66 -7.59
N ARG A 56 -13.79 -20.59 -6.28
CA ARG A 56 -14.07 -19.37 -5.54
C ARG A 56 -12.80 -18.87 -4.89
N HIS A 57 -11.91 -18.36 -5.73
CA HIS A 57 -10.73 -17.68 -5.24
C HIS A 57 -11.13 -16.52 -4.31
N ILE A 58 -10.45 -16.40 -3.16
CA ILE A 58 -10.61 -15.23 -2.30
C ILE A 58 -9.71 -14.15 -2.87
N THR A 59 -10.31 -13.06 -3.34
CA THR A 59 -9.59 -11.98 -3.99
C THR A 59 -9.79 -10.67 -3.23
N ALA A 60 -8.72 -9.90 -3.11
CA ALA A 60 -8.77 -8.55 -2.55
C ALA A 60 -7.93 -7.64 -3.44
N LEU A 61 -8.41 -6.43 -3.68
CA LEU A 61 -7.82 -5.47 -4.58
C LEU A 61 -7.55 -4.17 -3.84
N PHE A 62 -6.40 -3.55 -4.11
CA PHE A 62 -6.10 -2.21 -3.62
C PHE A 62 -5.38 -1.37 -4.67
N GLU A 63 -5.61 -0.07 -4.57
CA GLU A 63 -4.86 0.94 -5.28
C GLU A 63 -3.78 1.51 -4.34
N PRO A 64 -2.50 1.54 -4.75
CA PRO A 64 -1.46 2.17 -3.95
C PRO A 64 -1.74 3.66 -3.66
N ASP A 65 -1.73 4.08 -2.40
CA ASP A 65 -1.72 5.52 -2.07
C ASP A 65 -0.33 6.10 -2.37
N ILE A 66 -0.25 6.93 -3.40
CA ILE A 66 0.99 7.57 -3.85
C ILE A 66 1.67 8.47 -2.80
N ARG A 67 0.96 8.82 -1.71
CA ARG A 67 1.53 9.59 -0.59
C ARG A 67 2.13 8.70 0.50
N SER A 68 1.91 7.39 0.44
CA SER A 68 2.44 6.45 1.43
C SER A 68 3.91 6.12 1.15
N ASP A 69 4.71 6.09 2.21
CA ASP A 69 6.11 5.64 2.18
C ASP A 69 6.26 4.18 1.72
N CYS A 70 5.19 3.37 1.78
CA CYS A 70 5.22 1.99 1.33
C CYS A 70 5.47 1.87 -0.18
N PHE A 71 5.12 2.90 -0.96
CA PHE A 71 5.15 2.87 -2.42
C PHE A 71 6.16 3.83 -3.04
N GLN A 72 6.92 4.56 -2.23
CA GLN A 72 8.01 5.41 -2.72
C GLN A 72 9.18 4.57 -3.25
N GLN A 73 10.08 5.21 -3.97
CA GLN A 73 11.33 4.59 -4.39
C GLN A 73 12.11 4.07 -3.17
N PRO A 74 12.45 2.77 -3.10
CA PRO A 74 13.20 2.23 -1.96
C PRO A 74 14.57 2.86 -1.79
N VAL A 75 14.80 3.46 -0.63
CA VAL A 75 16.13 3.95 -0.22
C VAL A 75 16.99 2.79 0.32
N TYR A 76 16.37 1.92 1.12
CA TYR A 76 16.98 0.74 1.72
C TYR A 76 16.61 -0.54 0.95
N SER A 77 16.84 -1.72 1.54
CA SER A 77 16.54 -3.00 0.88
C SER A 77 15.05 -3.21 0.57
N MET A 78 14.17 -2.71 1.44
CA MET A 78 12.72 -2.85 1.30
C MET A 78 11.98 -1.70 2.01
N ASN A 79 10.80 -1.37 1.50
CA ASN A 79 9.86 -0.46 2.16
C ASN A 79 9.07 -1.21 3.26
N HIS A 80 8.24 -0.47 4.00
CA HIS A 80 7.19 -1.07 4.81
C HIS A 80 6.16 -1.79 3.91
N GLY A 81 5.57 -2.87 4.44
CA GLY A 81 4.55 -3.62 3.72
C GLY A 81 3.20 -2.91 3.75
N TYR A 82 2.49 -2.93 2.62
CA TYR A 82 1.12 -2.44 2.50
C TYR A 82 0.23 -3.55 1.96
N GLY A 83 -0.98 -3.69 2.50
CA GLY A 83 -1.89 -4.74 2.07
C GLY A 83 -3.14 -4.84 2.93
N ILE A 84 -3.72 -6.03 2.96
CA ILE A 84 -5.04 -6.29 3.55
C ILE A 84 -4.84 -7.09 4.83
N LYS A 85 -5.11 -6.46 5.97
CA LYS A 85 -4.97 -7.07 7.29
C LYS A 85 -5.99 -8.18 7.50
N ASP A 86 -7.22 -7.95 7.09
CA ASP A 86 -8.37 -8.84 7.18
C ASP A 86 -8.59 -9.66 5.89
N PHE A 87 -7.49 -10.07 5.22
CA PHE A 87 -7.54 -10.69 3.89
C PHE A 87 -8.41 -11.96 3.84
N MET A 88 -8.35 -12.80 4.88
CA MET A 88 -9.17 -14.00 4.99
C MET A 88 -9.48 -14.29 6.45
N SER A 89 -10.76 -14.40 6.82
CA SER A 89 -11.14 -14.82 8.17
C SER A 89 -10.63 -16.24 8.47
N LEU A 90 -10.01 -16.44 9.63
CA LEU A 90 -9.56 -17.77 10.06
C LEU A 90 -10.74 -18.72 10.31
N MET A 91 -11.86 -18.19 10.81
CA MET A 91 -13.09 -18.98 11.01
C MET A 91 -13.62 -19.50 9.67
N GLU A 92 -13.73 -18.62 8.66
CA GLU A 92 -14.18 -19.02 7.33
C GLU A 92 -13.16 -19.95 6.65
N PHE A 93 -11.87 -19.69 6.83
CA PHE A 93 -10.80 -20.50 6.27
C PHE A 93 -10.85 -21.93 6.80
N GLU A 94 -10.98 -22.11 8.12
CA GLU A 94 -11.06 -23.44 8.71
C GLU A 94 -12.32 -24.19 8.27
N GLN A 95 -13.45 -23.51 8.07
CA GLN A 95 -14.67 -24.13 7.53
C GLN A 95 -14.52 -24.61 6.08
N ASN A 96 -13.66 -23.97 5.30
CA ASN A 96 -13.48 -24.23 3.86
C ASN A 96 -12.07 -24.73 3.52
N LYS A 97 -11.32 -25.21 4.51
CA LYS A 97 -9.87 -25.47 4.42
C LYS A 97 -9.50 -26.41 3.28
N SER A 98 -10.31 -27.46 3.07
CA SER A 98 -10.10 -28.45 2.01
C SER A 98 -10.17 -27.88 0.59
N LEU A 99 -10.74 -26.68 0.40
CA LEU A 99 -10.74 -25.98 -0.88
C LEU A 99 -9.42 -25.24 -1.12
N TYR A 100 -8.79 -24.74 -0.06
CA TYR A 100 -7.64 -23.84 -0.16
C TYR A 100 -6.30 -24.48 0.23
N VAL A 101 -6.33 -25.64 0.89
CA VAL A 101 -5.16 -26.43 1.26
C VAL A 101 -5.36 -27.88 0.83
N ILE A 102 -4.52 -28.34 -0.09
CA ILE A 102 -4.48 -29.72 -0.57
C ILE A 102 -3.04 -30.21 -0.39
N ASP A 103 -2.86 -31.41 0.16
CA ASP A 103 -1.53 -31.99 0.44
C ASP A 103 -0.60 -31.06 1.24
N ASP A 104 -1.18 -30.34 2.21
CA ASP A 104 -0.49 -29.33 3.05
C ASP A 104 0.11 -28.15 2.24
N ILE A 105 -0.42 -27.91 1.04
CA ILE A 105 0.05 -26.85 0.14
C ILE A 105 -1.07 -25.82 -0.03
N MET A 106 -0.71 -24.54 0.06
CA MET A 106 -1.55 -23.39 -0.22
C MET A 106 -0.90 -22.55 -1.33
N PHE A 107 -1.70 -21.99 -2.24
CA PHE A 107 -1.23 -21.08 -3.28
C PHE A 107 -1.75 -19.66 -3.06
N ILE A 108 -0.82 -18.70 -3.04
CA ILE A 108 -1.10 -17.26 -3.00
C ILE A 108 -0.58 -16.65 -4.30
N GLU A 109 -1.40 -15.80 -4.92
CA GLU A 109 -1.06 -15.07 -6.13
C GLU A 109 -1.21 -13.56 -5.88
N ALA A 110 -0.29 -12.77 -6.44
CA ALA A 110 -0.42 -11.32 -6.51
C ALA A 110 -0.29 -10.88 -7.97
N LYS A 111 -1.30 -10.18 -8.47
CA LYS A 111 -1.36 -9.62 -9.83
C LYS A 111 -1.16 -8.12 -9.77
N ILE A 112 -0.26 -7.61 -10.60
CA ILE A 112 -0.02 -6.17 -10.78
C ILE A 112 -0.54 -5.78 -12.15
N ASN A 113 -1.49 -4.84 -12.19
CA ASN A 113 -2.05 -4.35 -13.44
C ASN A 113 -1.21 -3.17 -13.95
N PHE A 114 -0.35 -3.41 -14.93
CA PHE A 114 0.46 -2.35 -15.56
C PHE A 114 -0.29 -1.54 -16.63
N PHE A 115 -1.50 -1.96 -17.00
CA PHE A 115 -2.31 -1.33 -18.05
C PHE A 115 -3.40 -0.41 -17.50
N SER A 116 -3.63 -0.39 -16.19
CA SER A 116 -4.53 0.61 -15.59
C SER A 116 -3.96 2.00 -15.85
N GLU A 117 -4.81 2.93 -16.29
CA GLU A 117 -4.43 4.33 -16.41
C GLU A 117 -3.82 4.78 -15.08
N ARG A 118 -2.60 5.32 -15.12
CA ARG A 118 -2.03 5.96 -13.93
C ARG A 118 -3.01 7.06 -13.54
N PRO A 119 -3.39 7.19 -12.25
CA PRO A 119 -4.06 8.39 -11.81
C PRO A 119 -3.23 9.57 -12.30
N ALA A 120 -3.81 10.39 -13.19
CA ALA A 120 -3.15 11.61 -13.62
C ALA A 120 -2.75 12.34 -12.33
N MET A 121 -1.47 12.70 -12.18
CA MET A 121 -1.08 13.60 -11.09
C MET A 121 -1.91 14.86 -11.28
N SER A 122 -3.03 14.97 -10.57
CA SER A 122 -3.83 16.18 -10.52
C SER A 122 -2.84 17.24 -10.09
N SER A 123 -2.61 18.18 -11.00
CA SER A 123 -1.73 19.33 -10.86
C SER A 123 -1.81 19.81 -9.42
N ILE A 124 -0.72 19.68 -8.67
CA ILE A 124 -0.57 20.48 -7.47
C ILE A 124 -0.52 21.90 -8.00
N SER A 125 -1.68 22.56 -8.05
CA SER A 125 -1.75 24.00 -8.24
C SER A 125 -1.12 24.57 -6.98
N HIS A 126 0.19 24.85 -7.04
CA HIS A 126 0.73 25.93 -6.25
C HIS A 126 -0.06 27.17 -6.66
N THR A 127 -1.05 27.53 -5.86
CA THR A 127 -1.59 28.89 -5.86
C THR A 127 -0.42 29.77 -5.43
N VAL A 128 0.35 30.25 -6.40
CA VAL A 128 1.17 31.43 -6.22
C VAL A 128 0.16 32.54 -5.94
N GLY A 129 0.01 32.90 -4.66
CA GLY A 129 -0.77 34.07 -4.28
C GLY A 129 -0.17 35.27 -4.97
N SER A 130 -0.93 35.90 -5.87
CA SER A 130 -0.56 37.20 -6.39
C SER A 130 -0.47 38.20 -5.23
N PRO A 131 0.52 39.09 -5.25
CA PRO A 131 0.68 40.12 -4.24
C PRO A 131 -0.40 41.18 -4.44
N ASN A 132 -1.02 41.59 -3.33
CA ASN A 132 -1.84 42.78 -3.09
C ASN A 132 -3.13 42.36 -2.36
N ASP A 133 -3.13 42.50 -1.03
CA ASP A 133 -3.83 43.62 -0.39
C ASP A 133 -3.60 43.57 1.14
N GLU A 134 -3.37 44.78 1.69
CA GLU A 134 -3.46 45.16 3.11
C GLU A 134 -2.24 44.94 4.04
N GLU A 135 -1.30 45.88 3.93
CA GLU A 135 -1.04 46.91 4.96
C GLU A 135 -0.93 46.42 6.43
N TYR A 136 0.31 46.12 6.87
CA TYR A 136 0.68 46.25 8.28
C TYR A 136 1.70 47.38 8.43
N VAL A 137 1.25 48.42 9.12
CA VAL A 137 1.93 49.69 9.36
C VAL A 137 3.18 49.48 10.22
N ASP A 138 4.31 49.90 9.69
CA ASP A 138 5.55 50.13 10.44
C ASP A 138 5.31 51.22 11.50
N THR A 139 5.47 50.90 12.78
CA THR A 139 5.74 51.92 13.81
C THR A 139 7.13 51.66 14.36
N ILE A 140 8.07 52.44 13.83
CA ILE A 140 9.42 52.61 14.33
C ILE A 140 9.31 53.38 15.66
N GLY A 141 9.77 52.76 16.74
CA GLY A 141 9.90 53.36 18.06
C GLY A 141 11.21 52.89 18.68
N GLU A 142 12.13 53.82 18.77
CA GLU A 142 13.52 53.73 19.20
C GLU A 142 13.75 53.06 20.58
N ASP A 143 14.65 52.07 20.55
CA ASP A 143 16.00 52.13 21.15
C ASP A 143 16.22 51.92 22.68
N PHE A 144 17.34 51.24 22.92
CA PHE A 144 18.16 51.10 24.13
C PHE A 144 17.80 50.20 25.34
N THR A 145 18.69 49.22 25.50
CA THR A 145 19.44 48.83 26.73
C THR A 145 18.87 47.80 27.73
N ASN A 146 19.66 46.71 27.80
CA ASN A 146 20.30 46.16 29.00
C ASN A 146 19.55 45.17 29.93
N ILE A 147 20.14 43.97 29.93
CA ILE A 147 20.66 43.19 31.09
C ILE A 147 19.66 42.47 32.02
N ASN A 148 19.98 41.18 32.20
CA ASN A 148 19.50 40.12 33.10
C ASN A 148 18.22 39.36 32.72
#